data_AF-A0A1I6U0R6-F1
#
_entry.id   AF-A0A1I6U0R6-F1
#
_cell.length_a   1.000
_cell.length_b   1.000
_cell.length_c   1.000
_cell.angle_alpha   90.00
_cell.angle_beta   90.00
_cell.angle_gamma   90.00
#
_symmetry.space_group_name_H-M   'P 1'
#
loop_
_entity.id
_entity.type
_entity.pdbx_description
1 polymer ?
#
loop_
_entity_poly.entity_id
_entity_poly.type
_entity_poly.pdbx_seq_one_letter_code
_entity_poly.pdbx_strand_id
1 'polypeptide(L)'
;MITEIIRSYKTGAGKDQEELQSPKIVVKGSNHKISVLKTISWRIIGTIDTMIISYILTGNFTVALGIGGIEVVSKMILYYLHERAWNKITKE
;
A
#
# COMPACT_ATOMS: atom_id res chain seq x y z
N MET A 1 -36.27 -2.83 43.48
CA MET A 1 -36.43 -1.99 42.27
C MET A 1 -35.14 -1.94 41.44
N ILE A 2 -34.01 -1.49 41.99
CA ILE A 2 -32.72 -1.41 41.27
C ILE A 2 -32.21 -2.78 40.77
N THR A 3 -32.41 -3.85 41.54
CA THR A 3 -32.00 -5.21 41.19
C THR A 3 -32.82 -5.83 40.05
N GLU A 4 -34.10 -5.47 39.91
CA GLU A 4 -34.95 -5.89 38.77
C GLU A 4 -34.53 -5.19 37.48
N ILE A 5 -34.15 -3.92 37.57
CA ILE A 5 -33.65 -3.13 36.43
C ILE A 5 -32.37 -3.77 35.89
N ILE A 6 -31.40 -4.10 36.75
CA ILE A 6 -30.15 -4.76 36.32
C ILE A 6 -30.42 -6.16 35.75
N ARG A 7 -31.35 -6.92 36.33
CA ARG A 7 -31.75 -8.24 35.82
C ARG A 7 -32.43 -8.15 34.45
N SER A 8 -33.22 -7.11 34.21
CA SER A 8 -33.87 -6.83 32.93
C SER A 8 -32.85 -6.48 31.84
N TYR A 9 -31.84 -5.65 32.16
CA TYR A 9 -30.72 -5.37 31.24
C TYR A 9 -29.90 -6.63 30.90
N LYS A 10 -29.61 -7.48 31.89
CA LYS A 10 -28.85 -8.73 31.66
C LYS A 10 -29.62 -9.78 30.86
N THR A 11 -30.96 -9.72 30.91
CA THR A 11 -31.84 -10.67 30.19
C THR A 11 -32.12 -10.22 28.75
N GLY A 12 -32.14 -8.90 28.49
CA GLY A 12 -32.27 -8.33 27.13
C GLY A 12 -30.96 -8.34 26.34
N ALA A 13 -29.81 -8.10 26.99
CA ALA A 13 -28.51 -7.97 26.31
C ALA A 13 -27.94 -9.29 25.72
N GLY A 14 -28.59 -10.44 25.97
CA GLY A 14 -28.08 -11.75 25.56
C GLY A 14 -28.68 -12.31 24.26
N LYS A 15 -29.71 -11.69 23.68
CA LYS A 15 -30.41 -12.25 22.50
C LYS A 15 -30.25 -11.41 21.23
N ASP A 16 -29.77 -10.18 21.36
CA ASP A 16 -29.74 -9.22 20.26
C ASP A 16 -28.32 -9.07 19.67
N GLN A 17 -27.32 -9.72 20.27
CA GLN A 17 -25.92 -9.68 19.81
C GLN A 17 -25.58 -10.73 18.75
N GLU A 18 -26.50 -11.64 18.40
CA GLU A 18 -26.25 -12.73 17.44
C GLU A 18 -26.84 -12.47 16.03
N GLU A 19 -27.31 -11.25 15.75
CA GLU A 19 -27.76 -10.87 14.40
C GLU A 19 -27.31 -9.46 14.00
N LEU A 20 -26.01 -9.18 14.18
CA LEU A 20 -25.33 -8.24 13.30
C LEU A 20 -24.19 -8.97 12.61
N GLN A 21 -24.54 -10.01 11.83
CA GLN A 21 -23.67 -10.50 10.78
C GLN A 21 -23.40 -9.33 9.84
N SER A 22 -22.28 -8.64 10.10
CA SER A 22 -21.72 -7.65 9.20
C SER A 22 -21.72 -8.29 7.80
N PRO A 23 -22.20 -7.59 6.75
CA PRO A 23 -22.18 -8.15 5.41
C PRO A 23 -20.78 -8.66 5.18
N LYS A 24 -20.66 -9.97 4.90
CA LYS A 24 -19.38 -10.60 4.61
C LYS A 24 -18.93 -10.01 3.29
N ILE A 25 -18.34 -8.81 3.34
CA ILE A 25 -17.61 -8.24 2.22
C ILE A 25 -16.54 -9.27 1.93
N VAL A 26 -16.78 -10.06 0.89
CA VAL A 26 -15.82 -11.02 0.38
C VAL A 26 -14.70 -10.17 -0.19
N VAL A 27 -13.77 -9.78 0.68
CA VAL A 27 -12.50 -9.20 0.30
C VAL A 27 -11.80 -10.31 -0.47
N LYS A 28 -11.95 -10.29 -1.79
CA LYS A 28 -11.33 -11.26 -2.69
C LYS A 28 -9.83 -11.22 -2.40
N GLY A 29 -9.33 -12.31 -1.81
CA GLY A 29 -7.94 -12.41 -1.34
C GLY A 29 -6.99 -11.92 -2.42
N SER A 30 -6.05 -11.08 -2.01
CA SER A 30 -5.05 -10.44 -2.86
C SER A 30 -4.33 -11.49 -3.70
N ASN A 31 -4.74 -11.61 -4.97
CA ASN A 31 -4.12 -12.51 -5.90
C ASN A 31 -2.69 -11.98 -6.14
N HIS A 32 -1.67 -12.71 -5.70
CA HIS A 32 -0.26 -12.24 -5.70
C HIS A 32 0.17 -11.72 -7.09
N LYS A 33 -0.41 -12.30 -8.15
CA LYS A 33 -0.25 -11.86 -9.55
C LYS A 33 -0.75 -10.42 -9.79
N ILE A 34 -1.89 -10.04 -9.20
CA ILE A 34 -2.45 -8.69 -9.28
C ILE A 34 -1.54 -7.70 -8.54
N SER A 35 -0.94 -8.09 -7.41
CA SER A 35 -0.01 -7.23 -6.67
C SER A 35 1.25 -6.92 -7.49
N VAL A 36 1.86 -7.93 -8.11
CA VAL A 36 3.02 -7.75 -8.99
C VAL A 36 2.67 -6.86 -10.19
N LEU A 37 1.55 -7.13 -10.85
CA LEU A 37 1.07 -6.31 -11.97
C LEU A 37 0.81 -4.86 -11.56
N LYS A 38 0.20 -4.64 -10.39
CA LYS A 38 -0.02 -3.29 -9.83
C LYS A 38 1.30 -2.57 -9.58
N THR A 39 2.30 -3.26 -9.02
CA THR A 39 3.63 -2.68 -8.80
C THR A 39 4.29 -2.30 -10.12
N ILE A 40 4.24 -3.15 -11.14
CA ILE A 40 4.82 -2.85 -12.46
C ILE A 40 4.10 -1.66 -13.10
N SER A 41 2.77 -1.66 -13.08
CA SER A 41 1.94 -0.55 -13.57
C SER A 41 2.32 0.78 -12.91
N TRP A 42 2.46 0.80 -11.58
CA TRP A 42 2.87 1.99 -10.84
C TRP A 42 4.28 2.46 -11.19
N ARG A 43 5.22 1.54 -11.46
CA ARG A 43 6.60 1.88 -11.85
C ARG A 43 6.67 2.48 -13.26
N ILE A 44 5.88 1.96 -14.19
CA ILE A 44 5.81 2.48 -15.55
C ILE A 44 5.25 3.91 -15.54
N ILE A 45 4.14 4.13 -14.82
CA ILE A 45 3.52 5.46 -14.69
C ILE A 45 4.52 6.47 -14.12
N GLY A 46 5.17 6.15 -13.00
CA GLY A 46 6.14 7.07 -12.40
C GLY A 46 7.33 7.40 -13.31
N THR A 47 7.84 6.42 -14.07
CA THR A 47 8.95 6.67 -15.01
C THR A 47 8.51 7.55 -16.17
N ILE A 48 7.29 7.34 -16.69
CA ILE A 48 6.71 8.15 -17.76
C ILE A 48 6.46 9.57 -17.25
N ASP A 49 5.92 9.75 -16.05
CA ASP A 49 5.69 11.07 -15.46
C ASP A 49 7.00 11.86 -15.36
N THR A 50 8.08 11.23 -14.85
CA THR A 50 9.41 11.86 -14.80
C THR A 50 9.90 12.25 -16.19
N MET A 51 9.75 11.38 -17.19
CA MET A 51 10.16 11.67 -18.57
C MET A 51 9.35 12.82 -19.19
N ILE A 52 8.03 12.86 -18.96
CA ILE A 52 7.15 13.94 -19.45
C ILE A 52 7.54 15.27 -18.81
N ILE A 53 7.70 15.30 -17.48
CA ILE A 53 8.11 16.53 -16.76
C ILE A 53 9.48 16.99 -17.28
N SER A 54 10.43 16.08 -17.40
CA SER A 54 11.77 16.37 -17.90
C SER A 54 11.76 16.89 -19.34
N TYR A 55 10.90 16.32 -20.19
CA TYR A 55 10.72 16.76 -21.58
C TYR A 55 10.09 18.15 -21.65
N ILE A 56 9.07 18.44 -20.85
CA ILE A 56 8.44 19.77 -20.79
C ILE A 56 9.47 20.82 -20.34
N LEU A 57 10.31 20.49 -19.36
CA LEU A 57 11.32 21.43 -18.84
C LEU A 57 12.49 21.65 -19.80
N THR A 58 12.93 20.60 -20.50
CA THR A 58 14.15 20.65 -21.30
C THR A 58 13.89 20.84 -22.81
N GLY A 59 12.70 20.49 -23.29
CA GLY A 59 12.35 20.43 -24.71
C GLY A 59 13.10 19.35 -25.51
N ASN A 60 13.90 18.51 -24.86
CA ASN A 60 14.78 17.54 -25.51
C ASN A 60 14.51 16.11 -25.03
N PHE A 61 14.14 15.24 -25.98
CA PHE A 61 13.79 13.85 -25.70
C PHE A 61 14.97 12.99 -25.20
N THR A 62 16.18 13.24 -25.71
CA THR A 62 17.40 12.53 -25.28
C THR A 62 17.69 12.78 -23.80
N VAL A 63 17.49 14.03 -23.34
CA VAL A 63 17.69 14.38 -21.93
C VAL A 63 16.60 13.77 -21.04
N ALA A 64 15.35 13.81 -21.48
CA ALA A 64 14.24 13.18 -20.76
C ALA A 64 14.45 11.67 -20.55
N LEU A 65 14.90 10.95 -21.59
CA LEU A 65 15.27 9.54 -21.49
C LEU A 65 16.43 9.31 -20.52
N GLY A 66 17.45 10.17 -20.57
CA GLY A 66 18.58 10.12 -19.64
C GLY A 66 18.13 10.24 -18.17
N ILE A 67 17.25 11.20 -17.88
CA ILE A 67 16.72 11.41 -16.52
C ILE A 67 15.88 10.22 -16.06
N GLY A 68 14.95 9.73 -16.90
CA GLY A 68 14.16 8.55 -16.56
C GLY A 68 15.01 7.30 -16.33
N GLY A 69 16.06 7.09 -17.12
CA GLY A 69 17.02 6.01 -16.93
C GLY A 69 17.79 6.12 -15.60
N ILE A 70 18.31 7.32 -15.31
CA ILE A 70 19.03 7.60 -14.06
C ILE A 70 18.10 7.42 -12.84
N GLU A 71 16.83 7.80 -12.92
CA GLU A 71 15.87 7.63 -11.84
C GLU A 71 15.73 6.16 -11.43
N VAL A 72 15.56 5.26 -12.41
CA VAL A 72 15.41 3.83 -12.18
C VAL A 72 16.67 3.24 -11.55
N VAL A 73 17.84 3.54 -12.12
CA VAL A 73 19.13 3.05 -11.61
C VAL A 73 19.41 3.57 -10.20
N SER A 74 19.16 4.85 -9.95
CA SER A 74 19.37 5.49 -8.64
C SER A 74 18.49 4.85 -7.57
N LYS A 75 17.21 4.58 -7.88
CA LYS A 75 16.30 3.86 -6.96
C LYS A 75 16.77 2.44 -6.66
N MET A 76 17.29 1.71 -7.64
CA MET A 76 17.82 0.36 -7.41
C MET A 76 19.03 0.40 -6.46
N ILE A 77 19.98 1.31 -6.70
CA ILE A 77 21.17 1.47 -5.85
C ILE A 77 20.75 1.89 -4.43
N LEU A 78 19.88 2.89 -4.30
CA LEU A 78 19.38 3.35 -3.00
C LEU A 78 18.65 2.25 -2.23
N TYR A 79 17.81 1.46 -2.90
CA TYR A 79 17.11 0.34 -2.27
C TYR A 79 18.09 -0.70 -1.74
N TYR A 80 19.08 -1.11 -2.55
CA TYR A 80 20.11 -2.06 -2.13
C TYR A 80 20.92 -1.54 -0.93
N LEU A 81 21.35 -0.28 -0.97
CA LEU A 81 22.08 0.34 0.13
C LEU A 81 21.20 0.48 1.38
N HIS A 82 19.93 0.84 1.22
CA HIS A 82 18.96 0.92 2.31
C HIS A 82 18.78 -0.44 3.00
N GLU A 83 18.59 -1.52 2.22
CA GLU A 83 18.51 -2.88 2.76
C GLU A 83 19.79 -3.28 3.49
N ARG A 84 20.97 -2.95 2.92
CA ARG A 84 22.26 -3.26 3.54
C ARG A 84 22.50 -2.48 4.83
N ALA A 85 22.10 -1.20 4.88
CA ALA A 85 22.17 -0.37 6.07
C ALA A 85 21.24 -0.89 7.16
N TRP A 86 19.99 -1.22 6.80
CA TRP A 86 19.00 -1.76 7.74
C TRP A 86 19.44 -3.10 8.33
N ASN A 87 20.00 -3.99 7.51
CA ASN A 87 20.57 -5.26 7.96
C ASN A 87 21.77 -5.10 8.90
N LYS A 88 22.51 -4.00 8.83
CA LYS A 88 23.59 -3.70 9.78
C LYS A 88 23.06 -3.16 11.11
N ILE A 89 21.96 -2.40 11.08
CA ILE A 89 21.34 -1.80 12.28
C ILE A 89 20.52 -2.85 13.05
N THR A 90 19.86 -3.79 12.36
CA THR A 90 18.93 -4.76 12.95
C THR A 90 19.63 -6.07 13.38
N LYS A 91 20.92 -6.23 13.06
CA LYS A 91 21.72 -7.34 13.58
C LYS A 91 22.14 -6.99 15.02
N GLU A 92 21.30 -7.35 15.97
CA GLU A 92 21.73 -7.64 17.35
C GLU A 92 22.39 -9.02 17.42
#